data_AF-A0A9E3QD62-F1
#
_entry.id   AF-A0A9E3QD62-F1
#
_cell.length_a   1.000
_cell.length_b   1.000
_cell.length_c   1.000
_cell.angle_alpha   90.00
_cell.angle_beta   90.00
_cell.angle_gamma   90.00
#
_symmetry.space_group_name_H-M   'P 1'
#
loop_
_entity.id
_entity.type
_entity.pdbx_description
1 polymer ?
#
loop_
_entity_poly.entity_id
_entity_poly.type
_entity_poly.pdbx_seq_one_letter_code
_entity_poly.pdbx_strand_id
1 'polypeptide(L)'
;MTGPLRASYRFCAALSRREARNFYYSFLLLPPSLRRSMCALYAFLRRSDDLADEPGPVAAKRSALESWRRDLDAALSGRLDPL
;
A
#
# COMPACT_ATOMS: atom_id res chain seq x y z
N MET A 1 9.06 -16.63 5.54
CA MET A 1 8.82 -15.18 5.32
C MET A 1 10.11 -14.44 5.67
N THR A 2 10.73 -13.79 4.69
CA THR A 2 12.01 -13.08 4.87
C THR A 2 11.86 -11.88 5.83
N GLY A 3 12.99 -11.37 6.35
CA GLY A 3 13.01 -10.19 7.22
C GLY A 3 12.33 -8.97 6.60
N PRO A 4 12.68 -8.57 5.36
CA PRO A 4 12.06 -7.44 4.67
C PRO A 4 10.55 -7.59 4.49
N LEU A 5 10.08 -8.76 4.03
CA LEU A 5 8.64 -9.01 3.82
C LEU A 5 7.83 -8.90 5.12
N ARG A 6 8.39 -9.33 6.24
CA ARG A 6 7.76 -9.16 7.56
C ARG A 6 7.66 -7.69 7.95
N ALA A 7 8.70 -6.90 7.68
CA ALA A 7 8.70 -5.46 7.94
C ALA A 7 7.64 -4.75 7.08
N SER A 8 7.53 -5.08 5.80
CA SER A 8 6.50 -4.55 4.90
C SER A 8 5.08 -4.83 5.42
N TYR A 9 4.79 -6.06 5.86
CA TYR A 9 3.47 -6.37 6.44
C TYR A 9 3.20 -5.61 7.73
N ARG A 10 4.21 -5.41 8.60
CA ARG A 10 4.05 -4.61 9.82
C ARG A 10 3.74 -3.15 9.50
N PHE A 11 4.43 -2.58 8.51
CA PHE A 11 4.17 -1.22 8.04
C PHE A 11 2.73 -1.09 7.54
N CYS A 12 2.29 -2.01 6.67
CA CYS A 12 0.93 -1.99 6.12
C CYS A 12 -0.12 -2.09 7.23
N ALA A 13 0.07 -3.00 8.21
CA ALA A 13 -0.86 -3.13 9.33
C ALA A 13 -0.92 -1.86 10.20
N ALA A 14 0.21 -1.21 10.46
CA ALA A 14 0.26 0.04 11.21
C ALA A 14 -0.43 1.19 10.46
N LEU A 15 -0.20 1.31 9.15
CA LEU A 15 -0.85 2.29 8.29
C LEU A 15 -2.38 2.06 8.27
N SER A 16 -2.83 0.84 7.97
CA SER A 16 -4.26 0.52 7.97
C SER A 16 -4.93 0.78 9.31
N ARG A 17 -4.26 0.48 10.44
CA ARG A 17 -4.82 0.76 11.77
C ARG A 17 -4.98 2.27 12.03
N ARG A 18 -4.06 3.10 11.52
CA ARG A 18 -4.06 4.56 11.72
C ARG A 18 -5.07 5.28 10.82
N GLU A 19 -5.12 4.88 9.55
CA GLU A 19 -5.88 5.58 8.50
C GLU A 19 -7.28 4.97 8.29
N ALA A 20 -7.42 3.64 8.38
CA ALA A 20 -8.68 2.93 8.12
C ALA A 20 -9.57 2.84 9.37
N ARG A 21 -9.69 3.90 10.17
CA ARG A 21 -10.24 3.86 11.55
C ARG A 21 -11.54 3.07 11.72
N ASN A 22 -12.48 3.17 10.78
CA ASN A 22 -13.76 2.44 10.82
C ASN A 22 -13.69 1.09 10.09
N PHE A 23 -12.91 0.99 9.02
CA PHE A 23 -12.84 -0.17 8.14
C PHE A 23 -11.87 -1.25 8.64
N TYR A 24 -10.86 -0.86 9.44
CA TYR A 24 -9.85 -1.74 10.00
C TYR A 24 -10.45 -2.86 10.86
N TYR A 25 -11.56 -2.59 11.57
CA TYR A 25 -12.22 -3.60 12.38
C TYR A 25 -12.78 -4.76 11.55
N SER A 26 -13.22 -4.50 10.31
CA SER A 26 -13.63 -5.55 9.37
C SER A 26 -12.47 -6.50 9.03
N PHE A 27 -11.23 -6.01 9.02
CA PHE A 27 -10.06 -6.86 8.77
C PHE A 27 -9.75 -7.80 9.94
N LEU A 28 -10.12 -7.43 11.17
CA LEU A 28 -9.90 -8.26 12.36
C LEU A 28 -10.74 -9.54 12.36
N LEU A 29 -11.86 -9.55 11.62
CA LEU A 29 -12.71 -10.73 11.44
C LEU A 29 -12.09 -11.77 10.50
N LEU A 30 -11.11 -11.37 9.68
CA LEU A 30 -10.48 -12.24 8.69
C LEU A 30 -9.40 -13.14 9.33
N PRO A 31 -9.17 -14.34 8.77
CA PRO A 31 -8.02 -15.16 9.13
C PRO A 31 -6.68 -14.41 9.00
N PRO A 32 -5.64 -14.76 9.77
CA PRO A 32 -4.40 -13.98 9.84
C PRO A 32 -3.68 -13.77 8.51
N SER A 33 -3.73 -14.73 7.58
CA SER A 33 -3.16 -14.58 6.23
C SER A 33 -3.91 -13.51 5.43
N LEU A 34 -5.23 -13.63 5.36
CA LEU A 34 -6.08 -12.71 4.61
C LEU A 34 -6.07 -11.31 5.20
N ARG A 35 -6.04 -11.17 6.54
CA ARG A 35 -5.88 -9.89 7.21
C ARG A 35 -4.61 -9.15 6.78
N ARG A 36 -3.49 -9.85 6.69
CA ARG A 36 -2.21 -9.26 6.24
C ARG A 36 -2.29 -8.82 4.77
N SER A 37 -2.88 -9.64 3.91
CA SER A 37 -3.12 -9.28 2.51
C SER A 37 -4.02 -8.06 2.38
N MET A 38 -5.10 -7.98 3.15
CA MET A 38 -6.01 -6.83 3.16
C MET A 38 -5.33 -5.55 3.66
N CYS A 39 -4.48 -5.63 4.69
CA CYS A 39 -3.70 -4.47 5.14
C CYS A 39 -2.75 -3.98 4.04
N ALA A 40 -2.08 -4.89 3.33
CA ALA A 40 -1.19 -4.53 2.22
C ALA A 40 -1.95 -3.89 1.05
N LEU A 41 -3.12 -4.45 0.69
CA LEU A 41 -3.99 -3.89 -0.34
C LEU A 41 -4.50 -2.49 0.06
N TYR A 42 -4.98 -2.34 1.29
CA TYR A 42 -5.41 -1.04 1.80
C TYR A 42 -4.29 -0.01 1.77
N ALA A 43 -3.07 -0.39 2.20
CA ALA A 43 -1.92 0.51 2.18
C ALA A 43 -1.58 1.00 0.77
N PHE A 44 -1.65 0.11 -0.22
CA PHE A 44 -1.46 0.46 -1.63
C PHE A 44 -2.54 1.44 -2.13
N LEU A 45 -3.82 1.17 -1.83
CA LEU A 45 -4.94 2.03 -2.23
C LEU A 45 -4.83 3.41 -1.58
N ARG A 46 -4.58 3.46 -0.26
CA ARG A 46 -4.42 4.73 0.47
C ARG A 46 -3.32 5.59 -0.11
N ARG A 47 -2.17 4.99 -0.45
CA ARG A 47 -1.08 5.72 -1.09
C ARG A 47 -1.45 6.24 -2.47
N SER A 48 -2.22 5.47 -3.23
CA SER A 48 -2.71 5.89 -4.56
C SER A 48 -3.67 7.07 -4.45
N ASP A 49 -4.56 7.04 -3.45
CA ASP A 49 -5.48 8.15 -3.15
C ASP A 49 -4.70 9.40 -2.73
N ASP A 50 -3.71 9.26 -1.85
CA ASP A 50 -2.87 10.41 -1.44
C ASP A 50 -2.21 11.09 -2.65
N LEU A 51 -1.68 10.32 -3.61
CA LEU A 51 -1.09 10.86 -4.83
C LEU A 51 -2.12 11.57 -5.74
N ALA A 52 -3.38 11.12 -5.72
CA ALA A 52 -4.46 11.73 -6.48
C ALA A 52 -5.00 13.01 -5.80
N ASP A 53 -5.08 13.01 -4.47
CA ASP A 53 -5.70 14.06 -3.68
C ASP A 53 -4.73 15.20 -3.29
N GLU A 54 -3.41 14.94 -3.31
CA GLU A 54 -2.38 15.96 -3.02
C GLU A 54 -2.61 17.25 -3.83
N PRO A 55 -2.62 18.44 -3.21
CA PRO A 55 -2.81 19.70 -3.95
C PRO A 55 -1.72 19.92 -5.00
N GLY A 56 -2.08 20.36 -6.21
CA GLY A 56 -1.11 20.68 -7.25
C GLY A 56 -1.64 20.54 -8.68
N PRO A 57 -0.81 20.86 -9.69
CA PRO A 57 -1.18 20.74 -11.10
C PRO A 57 -1.54 19.29 -11.48
N VAL A 58 -2.58 19.12 -12.30
CA VAL A 58 -3.04 17.81 -12.78
C VAL A 58 -1.90 17.02 -13.46
N ALA A 59 -1.02 17.70 -14.19
CA ALA A 59 0.13 17.07 -14.84
C ALA A 59 1.11 16.43 -13.83
N ALA A 60 1.35 17.08 -12.69
CA ALA A 60 2.24 16.56 -11.65
C ALA A 60 1.63 15.30 -10.99
N LYS A 61 0.32 15.35 -10.68
CA LYS A 61 -0.43 14.19 -10.14
C LYS A 61 -0.37 13.00 -11.09
N ARG A 62 -0.61 13.24 -12.39
CA ARG A 62 -0.53 12.20 -13.43
C ARG A 62 0.86 11.59 -13.48
N SER A 63 1.92 12.40 -13.51
CA SER A 63 3.30 11.91 -13.52
C SER A 63 3.62 11.06 -12.27
N ALA A 64 3.12 11.44 -11.09
CA ALA A 64 3.32 10.69 -9.86
C ALA A 64 2.60 9.33 -9.89
N LEU A 65 1.34 9.29 -10.35
CA LEU A 65 0.58 8.05 -10.51
C LEU A 65 1.20 7.13 -11.58
N GLU A 66 1.73 7.68 -12.67
CA GLU A 66 2.45 6.90 -13.68
C GLU A 66 3.75 6.29 -13.12
N SER A 67 4.49 7.03 -12.29
CA SER A 67 5.65 6.48 -11.60
C SER A 67 5.25 5.35 -10.66
N TRP A 68 4.22 5.58 -9.84
CA TRP A 68 3.70 4.58 -8.91
C TRP A 68 3.23 3.30 -9.61
N ARG A 69 2.59 3.44 -10.79
CA ARG A 69 2.21 2.32 -11.66
C ARG A 69 3.43 1.52 -12.12
N ARG A 70 4.49 2.20 -12.57
CA ARG A 70 5.74 1.55 -12.99
C ARG A 70 6.40 0.79 -11.84
N ASP A 71 6.40 1.36 -10.64
CA ASP A 71 6.96 0.72 -9.44
C ASP A 71 6.20 -0.57 -9.09
N LEU A 72 4.86 -0.56 -9.20
CA LEU A 72 4.04 -1.75 -9.03
C LEU A 72 4.36 -2.81 -10.09
N ASP A 73 4.46 -2.43 -11.36
CA ASP A 73 4.76 -3.37 -12.44
C ASP A 73 6.16 -3.99 -12.27
N ALA A 74 7.13 -3.20 -11.80
CA ALA A 74 8.45 -3.70 -11.41
C ALA A 74 8.38 -4.66 -10.23
N ALA A 75 7.58 -4.36 -9.21
CA ALA A 75 7.36 -5.23 -8.06
C ALA A 75 6.80 -6.60 -8.47
N LEU A 76 5.74 -6.59 -9.28
CA LEU A 76 5.03 -7.79 -9.73
C LEU A 76 5.89 -8.66 -10.65
N SER A 77 6.83 -8.06 -11.35
CA SER A 77 7.81 -8.78 -12.19
C SER A 77 9.06 -9.22 -11.43
N GLY A 78 9.14 -8.97 -10.11
CA GLY A 78 10.28 -9.33 -9.28
C GLY A 78 11.53 -8.47 -9.50
N ARG A 79 11.39 -7.28 -10.09
CA ARG A 79 12.48 -6.36 -10.47
C ARG A 79 12.67 -5.19 -9.50
N LEU A 80 12.02 -5.18 -8.34
CA LEU A 80 12.30 -4.19 -7.32
C LEU A 80 13.62 -4.53 -6.62
N ASP A 81 14.61 -3.67 -6.78
CA ASP A 81 15.81 -3.69 -5.94
C ASP A 81 15.37 -3.54 -4.47
N PRO A 82 15.91 -4.37 -3.55
CA PRO A 82 15.57 -4.26 -2.14
C PRO A 82 15.99 -2.88 -1.60
N LEU A 83 15.03 -2.19 -0.98
CA LEU A 83 15.28 -1.02 -0.12
C LEU A 83 16.26 -1.34 1.01
#